data_AF-A3Y9G3-F1
#
_entry.id   AF-A3Y9G3-F1
#
_cell.length_a   1.000
_cell.length_b   1.000
_cell.length_c   1.000
_cell.angle_alpha   90.00
_cell.angle_beta   90.00
_cell.angle_gamma   90.00
#
_symmetry.space_group_name_H-M   'P 1'
#
loop_
_entity.id
_entity.type
_entity.pdbx_description
1 polymer ?
#
loop_
_entity_poly.entity_id
_entity_poly.type
_entity_poly.pdbx_seq_one_letter_code
_entity_poly.pdbx_strand_id
1 'polypeptide(L)' 'MNKKAIALNYDFHGAPTITAKGSGLIAERIMQVAEENNIILHKSPELVEVLGHLELGDEIPEALYLAVAEIIAFAHSLKQ' A
#
# COMPACT_ATOMS: atom_id res chain seq x y z
N MET A 1 -7.27 16.18 9.31
CA MET A 1 -6.30 15.43 8.49
C MET A 1 -7.05 14.84 7.30
N ASN A 2 -6.59 15.08 6.08
CA ASN A 2 -7.18 14.44 4.90
C ASN A 2 -6.75 12.97 4.87
N LYS A 3 -7.68 12.04 4.57
CA LYS A 3 -7.35 10.62 4.37
C LYS A 3 -6.28 10.48 3.30
N LYS A 4 -5.34 9.55 3.49
CA LYS A 4 -4.33 9.17 2.50
C LYS A 4 -4.42 7.67 2.27
N ALA A 5 -4.16 7.24 1.03
CA ALA A 5 -4.10 5.83 0.67
C ALA A 5 -2.95 5.61 -0.31
N ILE A 6 -2.23 4.52 -0.11
CA ILE A 6 -1.15 4.03 -0.98
C ILE A 6 -1.49 2.58 -1.32
N ALA A 7 -1.44 2.24 -2.60
CA ALA A 7 -1.56 0.87 -3.08
C ALA A 7 -0.18 0.35 -3.50
N LEU A 8 0.12 -0.88 -3.09
CA LEU A 8 1.36 -1.58 -3.40
C LEU A 8 1.03 -2.80 -4.25
N ASN A 9 1.91 -3.10 -5.20
CA ASN A 9 1.91 -4.37 -5.92
C ASN A 9 3.22 -5.10 -5.67
N TYR A 10 3.13 -6.42 -5.48
CA TYR A 10 4.28 -7.29 -5.36
C TYR A 10 4.06 -8.53 -6.21
N ASP A 11 4.91 -8.72 -7.21
CA ASP A 11 4.86 -9.83 -8.16
C ASP A 11 5.77 -11.01 -7.74
N PHE A 12 6.23 -11.02 -6.49
CA PHE A 12 7.21 -11.96 -5.93
C PHE A 12 8.61 -11.87 -6.54
N HIS A 13 8.89 -10.83 -7.34
CA HIS A 13 10.20 -10.52 -7.89
C HIS A 13 10.59 -9.08 -7.53
N GLY A 14 11.87 -8.86 -7.19
CA GLY A 14 12.32 -7.51 -6.80
C GLY A 14 11.61 -6.96 -5.56
N ALA A 15 11.42 -5.64 -5.52
CA ALA A 15 10.75 -4.95 -4.41
C ALA A 15 9.30 -4.55 -4.80
N PRO A 16 8.37 -4.49 -3.84
CA PRO A 16 7.03 -3.97 -4.07
C PRO A 16 7.05 -2.56 -4.69
N THR A 17 6.14 -2.30 -5.62
CA THR A 17 6.03 -1.02 -6.34
C THR A 17 4.78 -0.25 -5.95
N ILE A 18 4.84 1.09 -6.00
CA ILE A 18 3.68 1.97 -5.79
C ILE A 18 2.80 2.00 -7.03
N THR A 19 1.58 1.48 -6.97
CA THR A 19 0.64 1.47 -8.11
C THR A 19 -0.42 2.57 -8.05
N ALA A 20 -0.73 3.05 -6.84
CA ALA A 20 -1.63 4.18 -6.64
C ALA A 20 -1.25 4.95 -5.37
N LYS A 21 -1.43 6.28 -5.42
CA LYS A 21 -1.34 7.15 -4.24
C LYS A 21 -2.40 8.23 -4.33
N GLY A 22 -2.97 8.62 -3.20
CA GLY A 22 -4.04 9.62 -3.18
C GLY A 22 -4.28 10.22 -1.81
N SER A 23 -4.94 11.38 -1.82
CA SER A 23 -5.46 12.03 -0.61
C SER A 23 -6.91 12.49 -0.81
N GLY A 24 -7.64 12.68 0.29
CA GLY A 24 -9.05 13.09 0.26
C GLY A 24 -9.90 12.14 -0.58
N LEU A 25 -10.64 12.69 -1.55
CA LEU A 25 -11.53 11.92 -2.44
C LEU A 25 -10.79 10.84 -3.24
N ILE A 26 -9.54 11.09 -3.64
CA ILE A 26 -8.75 10.08 -4.38
C ILE A 26 -8.42 8.91 -3.47
N ALA A 27 -8.04 9.17 -2.21
CA ALA A 27 -7.79 8.10 -1.24
C ALA A 27 -9.05 7.26 -0.98
N GLU A 28 -10.20 7.91 -0.88
CA GLU A 28 -11.49 7.22 -0.73
C GLU A 28 -11.80 6.34 -1.93
N ARG A 29 -11.55 6.83 -3.15
CA ARG A 29 -11.74 6.02 -4.36
C ARG A 29 -10.78 4.84 -4.43
N ILE A 30 -9.52 5.00 -4.04
CA ILE A 30 -8.53 3.90 -3.98
C ILE A 30 -9.02 2.81 -3.02
N MET A 31 -9.45 3.19 -1.81
CA MET A 31 -9.96 2.22 -0.82
C MET A 31 -11.22 1.51 -1.32
N GLN A 32 -12.14 2.24 -1.95
CA GLN A 32 -13.35 1.65 -2.53
C GLN A 32 -13.02 0.61 -3.61
N VAL A 33 -12.11 0.94 -4.54
CA VAL A 33 -11.68 0.00 -5.60
C VAL A 33 -10.97 -1.21 -4.99
N ALA A 34 -10.17 -1.03 -3.94
CA ALA A 34 -9.54 -2.12 -3.23
C ALA A 34 -10.57 -3.08 -2.62
N GLU A 35 -11.60 -2.56 -1.93
CA GLU A 35 -12.71 -3.36 -1.40
C GLU A 35 -13.47 -4.12 -2.50
N GLU A 36 -13.83 -3.43 -3.59
CA GLU A 36 -14.52 -4.02 -4.76
C GLU A 36 -13.74 -5.19 -5.38
N ASN A 37 -12.41 -5.19 -5.26
CA ASN A 37 -11.53 -6.23 -5.80
C ASN A 37 -10.98 -7.19 -4.73
N ASN A 38 -11.53 -7.18 -3.51
CA ASN A 38 -11.07 -8.02 -2.39
C ASN A 38 -9.56 -7.84 -2.07
N ILE A 39 -9.06 -6.61 -2.23
CA ILE A 39 -7.72 -6.21 -1.80
C ILE A 39 -7.79 -5.75 -0.35
N ILE A 40 -6.87 -6.25 0.47
CA ILE A 40 -6.86 -6.01 1.92
C ILE A 40 -6.47 -4.55 2.20
N LEU A 41 -7.24 -3.90 3.07
CA LEU A 41 -6.94 -2.57 3.59
C LEU A 41 -6.20 -2.69 4.93
N HIS A 42 -4.98 -2.16 4.98
CA HIS A 42 -4.19 -2.08 6.20
C HIS A 42 -4.02 -0.63 6.65
N LYS A 43 -4.32 -0.35 7.92
CA LYS A 43 -4.25 1.01 8.48
C LYS A 43 -2.91 1.24 9.18
N SER A 44 -1.98 1.89 8.49
CA SER A 44 -0.70 2.34 9.06
C SER A 44 -0.41 3.80 8.69
N PRO A 45 -0.83 4.78 9.51
CA PRO A 45 -0.67 6.20 9.19
C PRO A 45 0.78 6.63 8.97
N GLU A 46 1.70 6.11 9.77
CA GLU A 46 3.14 6.43 9.68
C GLU A 46 3.74 5.91 8.38
N LEU A 47 3.48 4.65 8.04
CA LEU A 47 3.97 4.05 6.80
C LEU A 47 3.36 4.72 5.56
N VAL A 48 2.07 5.09 5.62
CA VAL A 48 1.41 5.83 4.53
C VAL A 48 2.07 7.19 4.30
N GLU A 49 2.53 7.87 5.36
CA GLU A 49 3.25 9.14 5.21
C GLU A 49 4.59 8.93 4.52
N VAL A 50 5.36 7.94 4.98
CA VAL A 50 6.68 7.62 4.42
C VAL A 50 6.58 7.18 2.96
N LEU A 51 5.68 6.24 2.66
CA LEU A 51 5.44 5.76 1.28
C LEU A 51 4.86 6.86 0.38
N GLY A 52 4.17 7.84 0.95
CA GLY A 52 3.62 8.98 0.20
C GLY A 52 4.68 9.87 -0.45
N HIS A 53 5.94 9.78 -0.02
CA HIS A 53 7.07 10.47 -0.64
C HIS A 53 7.60 9.80 -1.91
N LEU A 54 7.20 8.55 -2.20
CA LEU A 54 7.59 7.83 -3.40
C LEU A 54 6.68 8.19 -4.58
N GLU A 55 7.18 8.06 -5.80
CA GLU A 55 6.41 8.26 -7.02
C GLU A 55 5.71 6.98 -7.50
N LEU A 56 4.72 7.16 -8.37
CA LEU A 56 4.04 6.02 -8.99
C LEU A 56 5.04 5.23 -9.86
N GLY A 57 5.09 3.92 -9.66
CA GLY A 57 6.03 3.03 -10.31
C GLY A 57 7.35 2.84 -9.56
N ASP A 58 7.63 3.65 -8.53
CA ASP A 58 8.83 3.45 -7.71
C ASP A 58 8.73 2.15 -6.93
N GLU A 59 9.86 1.44 -6.86
CA GLU A 59 10.09 0.39 -5.88
C GLU A 59 10.25 1.00 -4.49
N ILE A 60 9.72 0.31 -3.47
CA ILE A 60 9.98 0.71 -2.09
C ILE A 60 11.49 0.60 -1.79
N PRO A 61 12.07 1.50 -0.98
CA PRO A 61 13.46 1.39 -0.56
C PRO A 61 13.65 0.24 0.44
N GLU A 62 14.87 -0.30 0.49
CA GLU A 62 15.24 -1.43 1.37
C GLU A 62 14.92 -1.17 2.85
N ALA A 63 15.06 0.08 3.30
CA ALA A 63 14.71 0.51 4.66
C ALA A 63 13.24 0.24 5.04
N LEU A 64 12.35 0.07 4.06
CA LEU A 64 10.92 -0.21 4.28
C LEU A 64 10.55 -1.67 4.02
N TYR A 65 11.49 -2.52 3.62
CA TYR A 65 11.20 -3.92 3.27
C TYR A 65 10.56 -4.68 4.42
N LEU A 66 11.10 -4.54 5.64
CA LEU A 66 10.57 -5.25 6.79
C LEU A 66 9.11 -4.88 7.07
N ALA A 67 8.82 -3.57 7.14
CA ALA A 67 7.47 -3.07 7.42
C ALA A 67 6.47 -3.48 6.33
N VAL A 68 6.87 -3.45 5.05
CA VAL A 68 5.99 -3.88 3.96
C VAL A 68 5.82 -5.40 3.92
N ALA A 69 6.88 -6.16 4.19
CA ALA A 69 6.82 -7.62 4.24
C ALA A 69 5.88 -8.12 5.34
N GLU A 70 5.86 -7.49 6.51
CA GLU A 70 4.91 -7.79 7.58
C GLU A 70 3.45 -7.62 7.13
N ILE A 71 3.16 -6.55 6.36
CA ILE A 71 1.82 -6.31 5.81
C ILE A 71 1.46 -7.34 4.75
N ILE A 72 2.39 -7.72 3.88
CA ILE A 72 2.16 -8.76 2.86
C ILE A 72 1.91 -10.11 3.53
N ALA A 73 2.70 -10.46 4.56
CA ALA A 73 2.52 -11.68 5.33
C ALA A 73 1.15 -11.72 6.05
N PHE A 74 0.75 -10.60 6.66
CA PHE A 74 -0.59 -10.43 7.24
C PHE A 74 -1.69 -10.57 6.18
N ALA A 75 -1.51 -9.97 5.01
CA ALA A 75 -2.47 -10.07 3.92
C ALA A 75 -2.62 -11.52 3.42
N HIS A 76 -1.52 -12.28 3.38
CA HIS A 76 -1.53 -13.67 3.00
C HIS A 76 -2.20 -14.58 4.05
N SER A 77 -2.01 -14.31 5.35
CA SER A 77 -2.60 -15.12 6.43
C SER A 77 -4.13 -14.98 6.53
N LEU A 78 -4.69 -13.83 6.15
CA LEU A 78 -6.14 -13.59 6.11
C LEU A 78 -6.85 -14.21 4.91
N LYS A 79 -6.12 -14.62 3.86
CA LYS A 79 -6.67 -15.27 2.66
C LYS A 79 -6.79 -16.79 2.79
N GLN A 80 -6.38 -17.38 3.92
CA GLN A 80 -6.62 -18.78 4.27
C GLN A 80 -7.91 -18.93 5.06
#